data_AF-A0A6V7K806-F1
#
_entry.id   AF-A0A6V7K806-F1
#
_cell.length_a   1.000
_cell.length_b   1.000
_cell.length_c   1.000
_cell.angle_alpha   90.00
_cell.angle_beta   90.00
_cell.angle_gamma   90.00
#
_symmetry.space_group_name_H-M   'P 1'
#
loop_
_entity.id
_entity.type
_entity.pdbx_description
1 polymer ?
#
loop_
_entity_poly.entity_id
_entity_poly.type
_entity_poly.pdbx_seq_one_letter_code
_entity_poly.pdbx_strand_id
1 'polypeptide(L)' 'CLALEDATYNSHWWMMGKEVAKSCLIIMSYTANNPMKITYCFFFTLSHEAFKD' A
#
# COMPACT_ATOMS: atom_id res chain seq x y z
N CYS A 1 4.34 11.47 -3.64
CA CYS A 1 3.29 10.47 -3.90
C CYS A 1 2.88 9.90 -2.56
N LEU A 2 1.61 9.99 -2.16
CA LEU A 2 1.12 9.33 -0.94
C LEU A 2 1.06 7.82 -1.19
N ALA A 3 1.31 7.01 -0.16
CA ALA A 3 1.13 5.58 -0.26
C ALA A 3 -0.35 5.24 -0.50
N LEU A 4 -0.65 4.08 -1.08
CA LEU A 4 -2.02 3.75 -1.51
C LEU A 4 -2.97 3.66 -0.32
N GLU A 5 -2.51 3.13 0.82
CA GLU A 5 -3.26 3.11 2.08
C GLU A 5 -3.62 4.51 2.56
N ASP A 6 -2.70 5.46 2.52
CA ASP A 6 -2.93 6.85 2.92
C ASP A 6 -3.93 7.54 1.98
N ALA A 7 -3.77 7.34 0.67
CA ALA A 7 -4.69 7.89 -0.32
C ALA A 7 -6.11 7.31 -0.15
N THR A 8 -6.21 6.02 0.17
CA THR A 8 -7.49 5.34 0.41
C THR A 8 -8.12 5.82 1.72
N TYR A 9 -7.34 5.97 2.80
CA TYR A 9 -7.83 6.46 4.09
C TYR A 9 -8.39 7.88 4.00
N ASN A 10 -7.69 8.77 3.29
CA ASN A 10 -8.10 10.16 3.06
C ASN A 10 -9.21 10.32 2.01
N SER A 11 -9.65 9.23 1.39
CA SER A 11 -10.81 9.25 0.50
C SER A 11 -12.11 9.29 1.30
N HIS A 12 -13.21 9.72 0.68
CA HIS A 12 -14.53 9.72 1.31
C HIS A 12 -15.22 8.34 1.28
N TRP A 13 -14.46 7.25 1.49
CA TRP A 13 -14.95 5.86 1.40
C TRP A 13 -16.09 5.55 2.37
N TRP A 14 -16.18 6.27 3.50
CA TRP A 14 -17.30 6.17 4.45
C TRP A 14 -18.62 6.69 3.91
N MET A 15 -18.61 7.52 2.86
CA MET A 15 -19.81 7.98 2.15
C MET A 15 -20.19 7.07 0.98
N MET A 16 -19.35 6.06 0.68
CA MET A 16 -19.62 5.08 -0.37
C MET A 16 -20.46 3.91 0.15
N GLY A 17 -20.95 3.07 -0.76
CA GLY A 17 -21.69 1.87 -0.37
C GLY A 17 -20.86 0.89 0.46
N LYS A 18 -21.54 0.03 1.24
CA LYS A 18 -20.91 -0.95 2.14
C LYS A 18 -19.85 -1.83 1.45
N GLU A 19 -20.10 -2.22 0.20
CA GLU A 19 -19.16 -3.06 -0.54
C GLU A 19 -17.87 -2.31 -0.89
N VAL A 20 -17.97 -1.03 -1.24
CA VAL A 20 -16.78 -0.21 -1.51
C VAL A 20 -15.98 0.03 -0.24
N ALA A 21 -16.66 0.30 0.88
CA ALA A 21 -16.00 0.45 2.18
C ALA A 21 -15.22 -0.80 2.59
N LYS A 22 -15.80 -2.00 2.37
CA LYS A 22 -15.10 -3.29 2.59
C LYS A 22 -13.87 -3.42 1.69
N SER A 23 -13.98 -3.09 0.40
CA SER A 23 -12.85 -3.13 -0.52
C SER A 23 -11.73 -2.18 -0.09
N CYS A 24 -12.06 -0.95 0.33
CA CYS A 24 -11.10 0.01 0.85
C CYS A 24 -10.38 -0.51 2.09
N LEU A 25 -11.11 -1.15 3.03
CA LEU A 25 -10.51 -1.79 4.21
C LEU A 25 -9.51 -2.88 3.84
N ILE A 26 -9.85 -3.73 2.87
CA ILE A 26 -8.96 -4.78 2.37
C ILE A 26 -7.70 -4.16 1.76
N ILE A 27 -7.85 -3.13 0.93
CA ILE A 27 -6.71 -2.44 0.30
C ILE A 27 -5.77 -1.87 1.37
N MET A 28 -6.30 -1.07 2.30
CA MET A 28 -5.50 -0.46 3.38
C MET A 28 -4.77 -1.53 4.21
N SER A 29 -5.47 -2.60 4.59
CA SER A 29 -4.89 -3.67 5.40
C SER A 29 -3.83 -4.47 4.65
N TYR A 30 -4.07 -4.74 3.36
CA TYR A 30 -3.17 -5.55 2.55
C TYR A 30 -1.90 -4.79 2.20
N THR A 31 -2.00 -3.55 1.73
CA THR A 31 -0.83 -2.77 1.29
C THR A 31 0.07 -2.35 2.44
N ALA A 32 -0.50 -2.06 3.62
CA ALA A 32 0.28 -1.75 4.81
C ALA A 32 1.17 -2.94 5.25
N ASN A 33 0.67 -4.17 5.11
CA ASN A 33 1.42 -5.37 5.52
C ASN A 33 2.27 -5.97 4.39
N ASN A 34 1.89 -5.73 3.13
CA ASN A 34 2.51 -6.32 1.95
C ASN A 34 2.82 -5.24 0.91
N PRO A 35 3.72 -4.29 1.21
CA PRO A 35 4.13 -3.32 0.22
C PRO A 35 4.77 -4.05 -0.97
N MET A 36 4.43 -3.62 -2.18
CA MET A 36 4.99 -4.20 -3.39
C MET A 36 6.49 -3.90 -3.45
N LYS A 37 7.31 -4.95 -3.56
CA LYS A 37 8.78 -4.85 -3.55
C LYS A 37 9.33 -5.39 -4.86
N ILE A 38 10.26 -4.65 -5.45
CA ILE A 38 11.07 -5.16 -6.56
C ILE A 38 12.29 -5.81 -5.96
N THR A 39 12.59 -7.05 -6.34
CA THR A 39 13.74 -7.80 -5.84
C THR A 39 14.72 -8.09 -6.96
N TYR A 40 16.01 -8.02 -6.66
CA TYR A 40 17.04 -8.52 -7.58
C TYR A 40 17.33 -9.98 -7.24
N CYS A 41 16.95 -10.89 -8.13
CA CYS A 41 17.15 -12.33 -7.98
C CYS A 41 16.71 -12.87 -6.59
N PHE A 42 15.70 -12.24 -5.95
CA PHE A 42 15.25 -12.53 -4.58
C PHE A 42 16.31 -12.37 -3.46
N PHE A 43 17.51 -11.86 -3.76
CA PHE A 43 18.56 -11.68 -2.76
C PHE A 43 18.39 -10.40 -1.95
N PHE A 44 18.00 -9.30 -2.59
CA PHE A 44 17.75 -8.04 -1.92
C PHE A 44 16.58 -7.30 -2.56
N THR A 45 15.91 -6.50 -1.74
CA THR A 45 14.88 -5.57 -2.22
C THR A 45 15.56 -4.33 -2.76
N LEU A 46 15.20 -3.94 -3.98
CA LEU A 46 15.58 -2.66 -4.56
C LEU A 46 14.78 -1.57 -3.86
N SER A 47 15.41 -0.94 -2.86
CA SER A 47 14.87 0.21 -2.14
C SER A 47 15.94 1.30 -2.04
N HIS A 48 15.52 2.55 -1.82
CA HIS A 48 16.46 3.65 -1.61
C HIS A 48 17.43 3.38 -0.45
N GLU A 49 16.96 2.71 0.61
CA GLU A 49 17.76 2.29 1.76
C GLU A 49 18.86 1.30 1.38
N ALA A 50 18.61 0.40 0.43
CA ALA A 50 19.60 -0.56 -0.04
C ALA A 50 20.81 0.09 -0.75
N PHE A 51 20.68 1.37 -1.14
CA PHE A 51 21.72 2.15 -1.83
C PHE A 51 22.14 3.40 -1.05
N LYS A 52 21.77 3.50 0.23
CA LYS A 52 22.31 4.54 1.12
C LYS A 52 23.64 4.06 1.67
N ASP A 53 24.71 4.76 1.29
CA ASP A 53 26.08 4.59 1.81
C ASP A 53 26.17 4.90 3.31
#